data_AF-A0A4Q3UIL8-F1
#
_entry.id   AF-A0A4Q3UIL8-F1
#
_cell.length_a   1.000
_cell.length_b   1.000
_cell.length_c   1.000
_cell.angle_alpha   90.00
_cell.angle_beta   90.00
_cell.angle_gamma   90.00
#
_symmetry.space_group_name_H-M   'P 1'
#
loop_
_entity.id
_entity.type
_entity.pdbx_description
1 polymer ?
#
loop_
_entity_poly.entity_id
_entity_poly.type
_entity_poly.pdbx_seq_one_letter_code
_entity_poly.pdbx_strand_id
1 'polypeptide(L)'
;MRFALLVPVALLALGCAKQAPPAESDPAPATVAKSDLTPEKMAVAMRVPMYPGATAPDGMSSAPEKRDDGSMHYSMVLATKDPVDKVGDWYAKELDLDDMPGMGGKSIVGMLKDGTNVIITIGPEAGRTLVRVKSIVYAK
;
A
#
# COMPACT_ATOMS: atom_id res chain seq x y z
N MET A 1 75.95 10.98 -25.67
CA MET A 1 75.77 12.10 -26.63
C MET A 1 74.33 12.59 -26.50
N ARG A 2 74.16 13.86 -26.08
CA ARG A 2 73.48 14.94 -26.82
C ARG A 2 71.94 14.79 -26.88
N PHE A 3 71.22 15.61 -26.11
CA PHE A 3 70.40 16.78 -26.58
C PHE A 3 69.09 16.32 -27.27
N ALA A 4 67.90 16.86 -27.01
CA ALA A 4 67.48 18.06 -26.32
C ALA A 4 65.97 17.96 -25.99
N LEU A 5 65.56 18.79 -25.01
CA LEU A 5 64.21 19.34 -24.85
C LEU A 5 63.52 19.63 -26.19
N LEU A 6 62.20 19.41 -26.23
CA LEU A 6 61.24 20.41 -26.72
C LEU A 6 59.80 20.04 -26.33
N VAL A 7 59.23 20.89 -25.47
CA VAL A 7 57.81 21.05 -25.15
C VAL A 7 57.32 22.24 -26.02
N PRO A 8 56.15 22.18 -26.70
CA PRO A 8 54.92 22.76 -26.15
C PRO A 8 53.63 21.96 -26.48
N VAL A 9 52.78 21.68 -25.49
CA VAL A 9 51.54 22.42 -25.13
C VAL A 9 50.51 22.56 -26.27
N ALA A 10 49.43 21.78 -26.17
CA ALA A 10 48.08 22.22 -26.54
C ALA A 10 47.03 21.42 -25.74
N LEU A 11 46.33 22.11 -24.83
CA LEU A 11 45.09 21.66 -24.21
C LEU A 11 44.02 21.50 -25.31
N LEU A 12 43.35 20.34 -25.33
CA LEU A 12 41.99 20.22 -25.88
C LEU A 12 41.27 19.11 -25.12
N ALA A 13 40.57 19.51 -24.07
CA ALA A 13 39.55 18.71 -23.43
C ALA A 13 38.34 18.64 -24.38
N LEU A 14 38.15 17.49 -25.03
CA LEU A 14 36.89 17.13 -25.66
C LEU A 14 36.51 15.76 -25.11
N GLY A 15 35.74 15.81 -24.02
CA GLY A 15 35.05 14.65 -23.47
C GLY A 15 34.05 14.15 -24.49
N CYS A 16 34.39 13.05 -25.16
CA CYS A 16 33.46 12.27 -25.96
C CYS A 16 32.58 11.43 -25.03
N ALA A 17 31.50 12.00 -24.50
CA ALA A 17 30.36 11.24 -24.01
C ALA A 17 29.24 11.37 -25.04
N LYS A 18 29.18 10.39 -25.95
CA LYS A 18 28.16 10.26 -26.99
C LYS A 18 26.84 9.93 -26.30
N GLN A 19 26.03 10.96 -26.13
CA GLN A 19 24.71 10.95 -25.50
C GLN A 19 23.75 10.12 -26.37
N ALA A 20 23.21 9.03 -25.81
CA ALA A 20 22.17 8.23 -26.44
C ALA A 20 20.84 9.02 -26.48
N PRO A 21 20.00 8.85 -27.51
CA PRO A 21 18.72 9.52 -27.61
C PRO A 21 17.74 9.05 -26.51
N PRO A 22 16.78 9.91 -26.13
CA PRO A 22 15.97 9.73 -24.92
C PRO A 22 15.07 8.51 -25.01
N ALA A 23 14.99 7.77 -23.90
CA ALA A 23 14.02 6.72 -23.70
C ALA A 23 12.62 7.23 -24.05
N GLU A 24 11.91 6.45 -24.87
CA GLU A 24 10.45 6.50 -24.96
C GLU A 24 9.90 6.65 -23.56
N SER A 25 9.17 7.74 -23.35
CA SER A 25 8.49 7.99 -22.10
C SER A 25 7.42 6.93 -21.95
N ASP A 26 7.75 5.87 -21.21
CA ASP A 26 6.76 5.01 -20.58
C ASP A 26 5.69 5.94 -19.99
N PRO A 27 4.39 5.75 -20.29
CA PRO A 27 3.37 6.47 -19.56
C PRO A 27 3.56 6.06 -18.10
N ALA A 28 4.07 7.00 -17.29
CA ALA A 28 4.22 6.83 -15.86
C ALA A 28 2.94 6.16 -15.33
N PRO A 29 3.04 5.08 -14.53
CA PRO A 29 1.85 4.45 -13.99
C PRO A 29 1.05 5.55 -13.31
N ALA A 30 -0.18 5.75 -13.79
CA ALA A 30 -1.06 6.81 -13.34
C ALA A 30 -1.02 6.81 -11.82
N THR A 31 -0.31 7.78 -11.27
CA THR A 31 -0.13 7.91 -9.84
C THR A 31 -1.49 8.36 -9.38
N VAL A 32 -2.34 7.41 -8.99
CA VAL A 32 -3.65 7.69 -8.42
C VAL A 32 -3.37 8.69 -7.30
N ALA A 33 -3.78 9.95 -7.53
CA ALA A 33 -3.44 11.03 -6.64
C ALA A 33 -3.91 10.63 -5.25
N LYS A 34 -2.99 10.62 -4.27
CA LYS A 34 -3.24 10.27 -2.86
C LYS A 34 -4.40 11.08 -2.24
N SER A 35 -4.88 12.12 -2.92
CA SER A 35 -5.92 13.05 -2.48
C SER A 35 -7.37 12.56 -2.64
N ASP A 36 -7.66 11.54 -3.46
CA ASP A 36 -9.06 11.13 -3.75
C ASP A 36 -9.54 9.86 -3.03
N LEU A 37 -8.63 9.16 -2.33
CA LEU A 37 -8.92 7.91 -1.61
C LEU A 37 -9.31 8.23 -0.16
N THR A 38 -10.56 8.63 0.03
CA THR A 38 -11.13 8.72 1.38
C THR A 38 -11.24 7.31 2.00
N PRO A 39 -11.23 7.19 3.33
CA PRO A 39 -11.41 5.91 4.01
C PRO A 39 -12.67 5.16 3.57
N GLU A 40 -13.76 5.88 3.32
CA GLU A 40 -15.03 5.31 2.88
C GLU A 40 -14.92 4.74 1.47
N LYS A 41 -14.24 5.45 0.55
CA LYS A 41 -13.96 4.94 -0.79
C LYS A 41 -13.06 3.72 -0.75
N MET A 42 -12.06 3.69 0.13
CA MET A 42 -11.22 2.51 0.34
C MET A 42 -12.05 1.33 0.87
N ALA A 43 -12.86 1.53 1.91
CA ALA A 43 -13.75 0.51 2.45
C ALA A 43 -14.67 -0.11 1.38
N VAL A 44 -15.29 0.72 0.54
CA VAL A 44 -16.10 0.27 -0.60
C VAL A 44 -15.28 -0.51 -1.62
N ALA A 45 -14.08 -0.04 -1.98
CA ALA A 45 -13.19 -0.74 -2.91
C ALA A 45 -12.69 -2.09 -2.35
N MET A 46 -12.48 -2.14 -1.04
CA MET A 46 -12.06 -3.33 -0.31
C MET A 46 -13.19 -4.34 -0.09
N ARG A 47 -14.45 -3.93 -0.31
CA ARG A 47 -15.66 -4.69 0.04
C ARG A 47 -15.77 -5.00 1.54
N VAL A 48 -15.17 -4.14 2.37
CA VAL A 48 -15.17 -4.27 3.83
C VAL A 48 -15.85 -3.03 4.41
N PRO A 49 -16.94 -3.18 5.17
CA PRO A 49 -17.60 -2.03 5.78
C PRO A 49 -16.74 -1.42 6.87
N MET A 50 -16.81 -0.10 7.06
CA MET A 50 -16.14 0.55 8.18
C MET A 50 -16.88 0.26 9.49
N TYR A 51 -16.13 -0.10 10.53
CA TYR A 51 -16.68 -0.23 11.87
C TYR A 51 -17.32 1.09 12.35
N PRO A 52 -18.54 1.07 12.92
CA PRO A 52 -19.23 2.28 13.37
C PRO A 52 -18.42 3.10 14.38
N GLY A 53 -18.24 4.39 14.11
CA GLY A 53 -17.46 5.29 14.96
C GLY A 53 -15.95 5.11 14.88
N ALA A 54 -15.45 4.24 13.98
CA ALA A 54 -14.03 4.18 13.68
C ALA A 54 -13.59 5.36 12.80
N THR A 55 -12.38 5.85 13.03
CA THR A 55 -11.74 6.89 12.22
C THR A 55 -10.53 6.32 11.51
N ALA A 56 -10.16 6.83 10.35
CA ALA A 56 -8.91 6.46 9.69
C ALA A 56 -7.83 7.48 10.06
N PRO A 57 -6.78 7.10 10.81
CA PRO A 57 -5.71 8.02 11.13
C PRO A 57 -4.94 8.40 9.86
N ASP A 58 -4.67 9.70 9.69
CA ASP A 58 -3.91 10.20 8.55
C ASP A 58 -2.54 9.52 8.44
N GLY A 59 -2.17 9.16 7.21
CA GLY A 59 -0.87 8.56 6.89
C GLY A 59 -0.66 7.11 7.33
N MET A 60 -1.65 6.45 7.96
CA MET A 60 -1.52 5.04 8.36
C MET A 60 -1.96 4.03 7.30
N SER A 61 -2.83 4.44 6.37
CA SER A 61 -3.26 3.60 5.25
C SER A 61 -2.30 3.71 4.07
N SER A 62 -2.24 2.68 3.24
CA SER A 62 -1.38 2.65 2.04
C SER A 62 -2.20 2.91 0.78
N ALA A 63 -1.57 3.48 -0.24
CA ALA A 63 -2.19 3.56 -1.55
C ALA A 63 -2.45 2.15 -2.11
N PRO A 64 -3.55 1.91 -2.83
CA PRO A 64 -3.78 0.64 -3.51
C PRO A 64 -2.64 0.30 -4.47
N GLU A 65 -2.26 -0.97 -4.50
CA GLU A 65 -1.17 -1.48 -5.33
C GLU A 65 -1.74 -2.47 -6.35
N LYS A 66 -1.52 -2.22 -7.64
CA LYS A 66 -1.81 -3.18 -8.70
C LYS A 66 -0.63 -4.14 -8.83
N ARG A 67 -0.87 -5.44 -8.80
CA ARG A 67 0.13 -6.49 -9.03
C ARG A 67 0.19 -6.92 -10.50
N ASP A 68 1.26 -7.62 -10.87
CA ASP A 68 1.51 -8.08 -12.24
C ASP A 68 0.45 -9.08 -12.73
N ASP A 69 -0.17 -9.83 -11.81
CA ASP A 69 -1.30 -10.73 -12.09
C ASP A 69 -2.63 -9.98 -12.31
N GLY A 70 -2.62 -8.65 -12.26
CA GLY A 70 -3.79 -7.80 -12.42
C GLY A 70 -4.60 -7.60 -11.14
N SER A 71 -4.26 -8.25 -10.04
CA SER A 71 -4.96 -8.07 -8.76
C SER A 71 -4.68 -6.71 -8.13
N MET A 72 -5.68 -6.18 -7.42
CA MET A 72 -5.58 -4.94 -6.64
C MET A 72 -5.46 -5.27 -5.16
N HIS A 73 -4.35 -4.87 -4.56
CA HIS A 73 -4.08 -5.00 -3.14
C HIS A 73 -4.40 -3.69 -2.43
N TYR A 74 -5.19 -3.78 -1.36
CA TYR A 74 -5.58 -2.64 -0.54
C TYR A 74 -5.10 -2.84 0.89
N SER A 75 -4.75 -1.74 1.57
CA SER A 75 -4.37 -1.72 2.97
C SER A 75 -4.87 -0.46 3.66
N MET A 76 -5.83 -0.63 4.56
CA MET A 76 -6.47 0.44 5.31
C MET A 76 -6.29 0.24 6.81
N VAL A 77 -6.07 1.33 7.53
CA VAL A 77 -6.00 1.34 9.00
C VAL A 77 -7.11 2.21 9.54
N LEU A 78 -7.91 1.64 10.44
CA LEU A 78 -8.93 2.32 11.21
C LEU A 78 -8.61 2.27 12.70
N ALA A 79 -9.15 3.21 13.46
CA ALA A 79 -8.97 3.34 14.89
C ALA A 79 -10.34 3.54 15.57
N THR A 80 -10.55 2.89 16.71
CA THR A 80 -11.76 3.04 17.52
C THR A 80 -11.43 2.97 19.02
N LYS A 81 -12.31 3.53 19.86
CA LYS A 81 -12.21 3.42 21.32
C LYS A 81 -12.85 2.15 21.88
N ASP A 82 -13.61 1.44 21.04
CA ASP A 82 -14.26 0.20 21.43
C ASP A 82 -13.24 -0.94 21.66
N PRO A 83 -13.54 -1.89 22.56
CA PRO A 83 -12.64 -3.00 22.86
C PRO A 83 -12.48 -3.96 21.67
N VAL A 84 -11.31 -4.61 21.59
CA VAL A 84 -10.93 -5.54 20.51
C VAL A 84 -12.00 -6.59 20.23
N ASP A 85 -12.56 -7.22 21.27
CA ASP A 85 -13.54 -8.29 21.12
C ASP A 85 -14.83 -7.80 20.45
N LYS A 86 -15.36 -6.66 20.90
CA LYS A 86 -16.57 -6.05 20.32
C LYS A 86 -16.38 -5.74 18.83
N VAL A 87 -15.20 -5.21 18.48
CA VAL A 87 -14.87 -4.86 17.09
C VAL A 87 -14.71 -6.12 16.24
N GLY A 88 -14.04 -7.15 16.76
CA GLY A 88 -13.87 -8.44 16.08
C GLY A 88 -15.18 -9.16 15.83
N ASP A 89 -16.02 -9.28 16.85
CA ASP A 89 -17.31 -9.97 16.74
C ASP A 89 -18.23 -9.27 15.74
N TRP A 90 -18.15 -7.93 15.65
CA TRP A 90 -18.88 -7.17 14.63
C TRP A 90 -18.41 -7.50 13.22
N TYR A 91 -17.10 -7.48 12.95
CA TYR A 91 -16.58 -7.79 11.61
C TYR A 91 -16.84 -9.25 11.21
N ALA A 92 -16.69 -10.19 12.15
CA ALA A 92 -16.95 -11.61 11.90
C ALA A 92 -18.40 -11.82 11.44
N LYS A 93 -19.34 -11.20 12.16
CA LYS A 93 -20.76 -11.23 11.82
C LYS A 93 -21.08 -10.52 10.50
N GLU A 94 -20.53 -9.33 10.29
CA GLU A 94 -20.86 -8.50 9.13
C GLU A 94 -20.32 -9.09 7.82
N LEU A 95 -19.16 -9.75 7.90
CA LEU A 95 -18.51 -10.38 6.75
C LEU A 95 -18.88 -11.85 6.55
N ASP A 96 -19.62 -12.46 7.50
CA ASP A 96 -19.96 -13.89 7.48
C ASP A 96 -18.68 -14.75 7.45
N LEU A 97 -17.71 -14.39 8.29
CA LEU A 97 -16.39 -15.02 8.40
C LEU A 97 -16.06 -15.38 9.85
N ASP A 98 -15.32 -16.47 10.03
CA ASP A 98 -14.87 -16.90 11.36
C ASP A 98 -13.76 -15.98 11.90
N ASP A 99 -13.80 -15.70 13.20
CA ASP A 99 -12.69 -15.07 13.90
C ASP A 99 -11.68 -16.12 14.36
N MET A 100 -10.40 -15.76 14.28
CA MET A 100 -9.29 -16.58 14.72
C MET A 100 -8.51 -15.83 15.81
N PRO A 101 -8.11 -16.51 16.89
CA PRO A 101 -7.22 -15.91 17.88
C PRO A 101 -5.87 -15.57 17.22
N GLY A 102 -5.44 -14.31 17.36
CA GLY A 102 -4.15 -13.82 16.88
C GLY A 102 -3.18 -13.50 18.03
N MET A 103 -1.88 -13.40 17.74
CA MET A 103 -0.93 -12.88 18.73
C MET A 103 -1.24 -11.42 19.04
N GLY A 104 -1.78 -11.16 20.24
CA GLY A 104 -2.06 -9.81 20.74
C GLY A 104 -3.36 -9.18 20.23
N GLY A 105 -4.28 -9.96 19.66
CA GLY A 105 -5.55 -9.45 19.15
C GLY A 105 -6.44 -10.50 18.48
N LYS A 106 -7.43 -10.05 17.73
CA LYS A 106 -8.29 -10.89 16.88
C LYS A 106 -7.91 -10.74 15.42
N SER A 107 -8.02 -11.83 14.66
CA SER A 107 -7.85 -11.81 13.21
C SER A 107 -9.07 -12.43 12.54
N ILE A 108 -9.55 -11.82 11.45
CA ILE A 108 -10.61 -12.38 10.61
C ILE A 108 -9.99 -12.58 9.24
N VAL A 109 -9.98 -13.82 8.78
CA VAL A 109 -9.31 -14.20 7.54
C VAL A 109 -10.27 -15.04 6.73
N GLY A 110 -10.49 -14.65 5.48
CA GLY A 110 -11.36 -15.42 4.61
C GLY A 110 -11.53 -14.82 3.23
N MET A 111 -12.39 -15.46 2.46
CA MET A 111 -12.79 -15.04 1.14
C MET A 111 -14.26 -14.62 1.18
N LEU A 112 -14.54 -13.41 0.69
CA LEU A 112 -15.90 -12.91 0.55
C LEU A 112 -16.63 -13.62 -0.61
N LYS A 113 -17.96 -13.51 -0.64
CA LYS A 113 -18.84 -14.16 -1.64
C LYS A 113 -18.51 -13.79 -3.09
N ASP A 114 -17.82 -12.68 -3.32
CA ASP A 114 -17.43 -12.22 -4.66
C ASP A 114 -16.01 -12.65 -5.07
N GLY A 115 -15.31 -13.43 -4.24
CA GLY A 115 -13.94 -13.89 -4.48
C GLY A 115 -12.85 -12.98 -3.92
N THR A 116 -13.21 -11.86 -3.27
CA THR A 116 -12.25 -10.97 -2.61
C THR A 116 -11.64 -11.66 -1.39
N ASN A 117 -10.30 -11.74 -1.33
CA ASN A 117 -9.61 -12.22 -0.13
C ASN A 117 -9.46 -11.06 0.86
N VAL A 118 -9.77 -11.30 2.13
CA VAL A 118 -9.67 -10.29 3.19
C VAL A 118 -8.92 -10.83 4.41
N ILE A 119 -8.11 -9.96 5.00
CA ILE A 119 -7.45 -10.15 6.28
C ILE A 119 -7.71 -8.91 7.11
N ILE A 120 -8.37 -9.07 8.25
CA ILE A 120 -8.61 -7.99 9.22
C ILE A 120 -7.89 -8.35 10.50
N THR A 121 -6.92 -7.54 10.90
CA THR A 121 -6.22 -7.69 12.18
C THR A 121 -6.66 -6.60 13.14
N ILE A 122 -7.11 -6.99 14.32
CA ILE A 122 -7.71 -6.10 15.32
C ILE A 122 -6.90 -6.25 16.59
N GLY A 123 -6.30 -5.16 17.06
CA GLY A 123 -5.43 -5.20 18.23
C GLY A 123 -5.41 -3.90 19.01
N PRO A 124 -5.01 -3.96 20.29
CA PRO A 124 -4.85 -2.77 21.10
C PRO A 124 -3.59 -2.00 20.67
N GLU A 125 -3.68 -0.69 20.60
CA GLU A 125 -2.54 0.21 20.36
C GLU A 125 -2.74 1.49 21.17
N ALA A 126 -1.84 1.77 22.12
CA ALA A 126 -1.79 3.03 22.88
C ALA A 126 -3.16 3.58 23.36
N GLY A 127 -3.97 2.74 24.03
CA GLY A 127 -5.25 3.15 24.63
C GLY A 127 -6.44 3.21 23.65
N ARG A 128 -6.28 2.69 22.44
CA ARG A 128 -7.35 2.50 21.45
C ARG A 128 -7.23 1.13 20.78
N THR A 129 -8.23 0.74 20.02
CA THR A 129 -8.19 -0.45 19.16
C THR A 129 -7.89 -0.01 17.73
N LEU A 130 -6.90 -0.62 17.10
CA LEU A 130 -6.68 -0.49 15.66
C LEU A 130 -7.27 -1.68 14.92
N VAL A 131 -7.79 -1.38 13.74
CA VAL A 131 -8.25 -2.35 12.75
C VAL A 131 -7.42 -2.16 11.49
N ARG A 132 -6.63 -3.17 11.14
CA ARG A 132 -5.81 -3.20 9.94
C ARG A 132 -6.50 -4.11 8.94
N VAL A 133 -7.10 -3.53 7.92
CA VAL A 133 -7.78 -4.25 6.86
C VAL A 133 -6.83 -4.39 5.69
N LYS A 134 -6.65 -5.60 5.19
CA LYS A 134 -5.99 -5.89 3.92
C LYS A 134 -6.96 -6.66 3.04
N SER A 135 -7.06 -6.29 1.77
CA SER A 135 -7.84 -7.07 0.81
C SER A 135 -7.14 -7.22 -0.52
N ILE A 136 -7.45 -8.31 -1.22
CA ILE A 136 -6.99 -8.60 -2.57
C ILE A 136 -8.24 -8.79 -3.43
N VAL A 137 -8.41 -7.91 -4.41
CA VAL A 137 -9.48 -7.97 -5.40
C VAL A 137 -8.88 -8.43 -6.72
N TYR A 138 -9.32 -9.58 -7.22
CA TYR A 138 -8.84 -10.12 -8.49
C TYR A 138 -9.54 -9.44 -9.67
N ALA A 139 -8.78 -9.19 -10.74
CA ALA A 139 -9.38 -8.78 -12.01
C ALA A 139 -10.28 -9.91 -12.53
N LYS A 140 -11.48 -9.55 -12.99
CA LYS A 140 -12.39 -10.47 -13.68
C LYS A 140 -12.05 -10.56 -15.16
#